data_AF-A0A924IF03-F1
#
_entry.id   AF-A0A924IF03-F1
#
_cell.length_a   1.000
_cell.length_b   1.000
_cell.length_c   1.000
_cell.angle_alpha   90.00
_cell.angle_beta   90.00
_cell.angle_gamma   90.00
#
_symmetry.space_group_name_H-M   'P 1'
#
loop_
_entity.id
_entity.type
_entity.pdbx_description
1 polymer ?
#
loop_
_entity_poly.entity_id
_entity_poly.type
_entity_poly.pdbx_seq_one_letter_code
_entity_poly.pdbx_strand_id
1 'polypeptide(L)' 'MGMEDDTRGFLVLIVNTISMVFIWLMLNVVAGIYFNLAFFEDKPRWGNYIYYLAFLTSLFYLIRYLRRKWKL' A
#
# COMPACT_ATOMS: atom_id res chain seq x y z
N MET A 1 -3.25 11.93 -32.65
CA MET A 1 -2.96 11.67 -31.22
C MET A 1 -1.67 10.89 -31.19
N GLY A 2 -0.56 11.59 -30.95
CA GLY A 2 0.79 11.08 -31.21
C GLY A 2 1.25 10.10 -30.13
N MET A 3 2.10 9.15 -30.52
CA MET A 3 2.78 8.15 -29.68
C MET A 3 3.38 8.70 -28.36
N GLU A 4 3.67 10.00 -28.32
CA GLU A 4 4.17 10.71 -27.13
C GLU A 4 3.12 10.83 -26.00
N ASP A 5 1.83 10.95 -26.34
CA ASP A 5 0.75 11.12 -25.36
C ASP A 5 0.43 9.80 -24.64
N ASP A 6 0.47 8.68 -25.38
CA ASP A 6 0.36 7.32 -24.81
C ASP A 6 1.55 6.99 -23.89
N THR A 7 2.77 7.36 -24.31
CA THR A 7 3.97 7.13 -23.50
C THR A 7 3.92 7.92 -22.20
N ARG A 8 3.48 9.19 -22.25
CA ARG A 8 3.26 10.02 -21.05
C ARG A 8 2.19 9.43 -20.14
N GLY A 9 1.06 9.00 -20.70
CA GLY A 9 -0.01 8.35 -19.94
C GLY A 9 0.47 7.11 -19.19
N PHE A 10 1.28 6.27 -19.85
CA PHE A 10 1.87 5.08 -19.25
C PHE A 10 2.84 5.40 -18.11
N LEU A 11 3.72 6.40 -18.28
CA LEU A 11 4.63 6.83 -17.21
C LEU A 11 3.87 7.39 -16.00
N VAL A 12 2.81 8.17 -16.24
CA VAL A 12 1.95 8.70 -15.16
C VAL A 12 1.23 7.57 -14.42
N LEU A 13 0.79 6.51 -15.13
CA LEU A 13 0.21 5.32 -14.52
C LEU A 13 1.20 4.61 -13.59
N ILE A 14 2.45 4.45 -14.03
CA ILE A 14 3.53 3.84 -13.25
C ILE A 14 3.83 4.69 -12.01
N VAL A 15 4.07 5.99 -12.18
CA VAL A 15 4.37 6.90 -11.06
C VAL A 15 3.24 6.90 -10.05
N ASN A 16 1.99 6.97 -10.50
CA ASN A 16 0.83 6.89 -9.60
C ASN A 16 0.74 5.55 -8.86
N THR A 17 1.12 4.45 -9.51
CA THR A 17 1.17 3.12 -8.89
C THR A 17 2.23 3.07 -7.79
N ILE A 18 3.44 3.52 -8.10
CA ILE A 18 4.56 3.55 -7.15
C ILE A 18 4.24 4.48 -5.97
N SER A 19 3.74 5.69 -6.23
CA SER A 19 3.35 6.64 -5.20
C SER A 19 2.29 6.08 -4.25
N MET A 20 1.28 5.37 -4.77
CA MET A 20 0.25 4.75 -3.93
C MET A 20 0.83 3.65 -3.02
N VAL A 21 1.72 2.82 -3.55
CA VAL A 21 2.42 1.78 -2.77
C VAL A 21 3.31 2.44 -1.70
N PHE A 22 4.00 3.53 -2.04
CA PHE A 22 4.83 4.29 -1.11
C PHE A 22 4.02 4.86 0.05
N ILE A 23 2.88 5.49 -0.23
CA ILE A 23 1.99 6.02 0.82
C ILE A 23 1.51 4.88 1.72
N TRP A 24 1.14 3.74 1.14
CA TRP A 24 0.74 2.56 1.92
C TRP A 24 1.87 2.05 2.81
N LEU A 25 3.11 1.98 2.31
CA LEU A 25 4.29 1.61 3.11
C LEU A 25 4.53 2.59 4.26
N MET A 26 4.43 3.90 4.02
CA MET A 26 4.61 4.91 5.06
C MET A 26 3.55 4.78 6.17
N LEU A 27 2.29 4.55 5.81
CA LEU A 27 1.23 4.28 6.79
C LEU A 27 1.54 3.03 7.62
N ASN A 28 2.10 1.99 7.01
CA ASN A 28 2.47 0.77 7.73
C ASN A 28 3.70 0.95 8.63
N VAL A 29 4.65 1.80 8.25
CA VAL A 29 5.78 2.18 9.11
C VAL A 29 5.27 2.94 10.32
N VAL A 30 4.39 3.92 10.15
CA VAL A 30 3.80 4.65 11.28
C VAL A 30 2.95 3.71 12.14
N ALA A 31 2.01 2.98 11.55
CA ALA A 31 1.12 2.09 12.30
C ALA A 31 1.87 0.92 12.97
N GLY A 32 2.83 0.30 12.29
CA GLY A 32 3.52 -0.89 12.77
C GLY A 32 4.73 -0.57 13.65
N ILE A 33 5.61 0.31 13.17
CA ILE A 33 6.88 0.60 13.83
C ILE A 33 6.70 1.70 14.88
N TYR A 34 6.11 2.85 14.52
CA TYR A 34 5.99 3.97 15.46
C TYR A 34 5.07 3.66 16.65
N PHE A 35 3.94 2.98 16.41
CA PHE A 35 3.07 2.52 17.50
C PHE A 35 3.50 1.17 18.11
N ASN A 36 4.64 0.61 17.69
CA ASN A 36 5.13 -0.71 18.11
C ASN A 36 4.14 -1.87 17.94
N LEU A 37 3.08 -1.71 17.11
CA LEU A 37 2.07 -2.76 16.88
C LEU A 37 2.62 -3.94 16.07
N ALA A 38 3.72 -3.74 15.34
CA ALA A 38 4.43 -4.78 14.60
C ALA A 38 5.44 -5.55 15.45
N PHE A 39 5.82 -5.04 16.63
CA PHE A 39 6.78 -5.69 17.51
C PHE A 39 6.08 -6.50 18.59
N PHE A 40 6.59 -7.69 18.84
CA PHE A 40 6.14 -8.58 19.90
C PHE A 40 7.20 -8.55 21.00
N GLU A 41 7.06 -7.64 21.97
CA GLU A 41 8.05 -7.49 23.05
C GLU A 41 8.09 -8.72 23.99
N ASP A 42 6.95 -9.36 24.30
CA ASP A 42 6.92 -10.57 25.15
C ASP A 42 5.66 -11.46 24.95
N LYS A 43 4.49 -10.84 24.72
CA LYS A 43 3.22 -11.54 24.46
C LYS A 43 2.44 -10.81 23.38
N PRO A 44 1.78 -11.50 22.44
CA PRO A 44 0.96 -10.84 21.43
C PRO A 44 -0.20 -10.11 22.11
N ARG A 45 -0.14 -8.77 22.09
CA ARG A 45 -1.22 -7.90 22.56
C ARG A 45 -2.34 -7.88 21.53
N TRP A 46 -3.57 -7.62 21.98
CA TRP A 46 -4.74 -7.44 21.12
C TRP A 46 -4.52 -6.40 20.01
N GLY A 47 -3.75 -5.34 20.28
CA GLY A 47 -3.36 -4.34 19.28
C GLY A 47 -2.62 -4.92 18.08
N ASN A 48 -1.77 -5.93 18.29
CA ASN A 48 -0.99 -6.55 17.22
C ASN A 48 -1.91 -7.37 16.29
N TYR A 49 -2.85 -8.12 16.85
CA TYR A 49 -3.84 -8.86 16.04
C TYR A 49 -4.68 -7.95 15.16
N ILE A 50 -5.16 -6.82 15.72
CA ILE A 50 -5.92 -5.82 14.97
C ILE A 50 -5.04 -5.20 13.88
N TYR A 51 -3.78 -4.87 14.19
CA TYR A 51 -2.83 -4.35 13.22
C TYR A 51 -2.59 -5.31 12.06
N TYR A 52 -2.34 -6.60 12.33
CA TYR A 52 -2.14 -7.59 11.26
C TYR A 52 -3.41 -7.82 10.43
N LEU A 53 -4.60 -7.78 11.03
CA LEU A 53 -5.86 -7.85 10.30
C LEU A 53 -6.05 -6.62 9.39
N ALA A 54 -5.77 -5.42 9.91
CA ALA A 54 -5.79 -4.18 9.15
C ALA A 54 -4.72 -4.16 8.03
N PHE A 55 -3.54 -4.72 8.29
CA PHE A 55 -2.47 -4.88 7.32
C PHE A 55 -2.90 -5.77 6.15
N LEU A 56 -3.41 -6.97 6.44
CA LEU A 56 -3.86 -7.92 5.41
C LEU A 56 -5.04 -7.37 4.60
N THR A 57 -6.02 -6.76 5.27
CA THR A 57 -7.16 -6.15 4.58
C THR A 57 -6.72 -4.99 3.70
N SER A 58 -5.87 -4.09 4.19
CA SER A 58 -5.35 -2.97 3.40
C SER A 58 -4.49 -3.42 2.23
N LEU A 59 -3.68 -4.48 2.39
CA LEU A 59 -2.90 -5.09 1.31
C LEU A 59 -3.82 -5.65 0.21
N PHE A 60 -4.90 -6.34 0.59
CA PHE A 60 -5.89 -6.84 -0.36
C PHE A 60 -6.53 -5.69 -1.15
N TYR A 61 -6.91 -4.60 -0.48
CA TYR A 61 -7.46 -3.41 -1.13
C TYR A 61 -6.44 -2.73 -2.05
N LEU A 62 -5.17 -2.63 -1.64
CA LEU A 62 -4.09 -2.07 -2.47
C LEU A 62 -3.91 -2.87 -3.76
N ILE A 63 -3.81 -4.20 -3.66
CA ILE A 63 -3.68 -5.09 -4.83
C ILE A 63 -4.91 -4.96 -5.74
N ARG A 64 -6.11 -4.89 -5.17
CA ARG A 64 -7.35 -4.68 -5.95
C ARG A 64 -7.35 -3.32 -6.65
N TYR A 65 -6.91 -2.26 -5.98
CA TYR A 65 -6.82 -0.91 -6.53
C TYR A 65 -5.83 -0.85 -7.70
N LEU A 66 -4.63 -1.42 -7.51
CA LEU A 66 -3.63 -1.51 -8.57
C LEU A 66 -4.14 -2.34 -9.76
N ARG A 67 -4.73 -3.52 -9.52
CA ARG A 67 -5.31 -4.33 -10.60
C ARG A 67 -6.42 -3.62 -11.37
N ARG A 68 -7.23 -2.77 -10.73
CA ARG A 68 -8.22 -1.96 -11.44
C ARG A 68 -7.57 -0.88 -12.30
N LYS A 69 -6.57 -0.17 -11.76
CA LYS A 69 -5.86 0.88 -12.51
C LYS A 69 -5.16 0.35 -13.76
N TRP A 70 -4.60 -0.85 -13.71
CA TRP A 70 -3.88 -1.47 -14.84
C TRP A 70 -4.79 -2.22 -15.82
N LYS A 71 -6.10 -2.32 -15.53
CA LYS A 71 -7.12 -2.89 -16.45
C LYS A 71 -8.04 -1.83 -17.07
N LEU A 72 -7.87 -0.57 -16.67
CA LEU A 72 -8.53 0.61 -17.23
C LEU A 72 -7.63 1.18 -18.34
#